data_AF-A0A292R4X8-F1
#
_entry.id   AF-A0A292R4X8-F1
#
_cell.length_a   1.000
_cell.length_b   1.000
_cell.length_c   1.000
_cell.angle_alpha   90.00
_cell.angle_beta   90.00
_cell.angle_gamma   90.00
#
_symmetry.space_group_name_H-M   'P 1'
#
loop_
_entity.id
_entity.type
_entity.pdbx_description
1 polymer ?
#
loop_
_entity_poly.entity_id
_entity_poly.type
_entity_poly.pdbx_seq_one_letter_code
_entity_poly.pdbx_strand_id
1 'polypeptide(L)'
;MIKKIFLCFLGLILIQSAHAQIYSSDVCFYIKTGESLEKNNGITYILFDGSRLITSSHTSYYVKKSLREDPNFFYNYLKNIDSNSEGNFYKYSSSKSTPKREVYIYRYPGYHDYFLNYAPHWRCIAVSPDKNSFISWTEYDDGTISGKQYYIRIDKKELLPKISDYDFLYE
;
A
#
# COMPACT_ATOMS: atom_id res chain seq x y z
N MET A 1 2.17 -32.86 -35.48
CA MET A 1 1.81 -32.80 -34.04
C MET A 1 2.62 -31.77 -33.25
N ILE A 2 3.93 -31.65 -33.46
CA ILE A 2 4.82 -30.72 -32.72
C ILE A 2 4.37 -29.24 -32.79
N LYS A 3 3.86 -28.77 -33.93
CA LYS A 3 3.36 -27.39 -34.08
C LYS A 3 2.18 -27.02 -33.17
N LYS A 4 1.30 -27.97 -32.81
CA LYS A 4 0.14 -27.69 -31.94
C LYS A 4 0.54 -27.61 -30.47
N ILE A 5 1.49 -28.45 -30.04
CA ILE A 5 2.05 -28.43 -28.67
C ILE A 5 2.82 -27.13 -28.41
N PHE A 6 3.58 -26.67 -29.40
CA PHE A 6 4.35 -25.43 -29.31
C PHE A 6 3.44 -24.19 -29.13
N LEU A 7 2.29 -24.16 -29.82
CA LEU A 7 1.31 -23.07 -29.68
C LEU A 7 0.66 -23.03 -28.29
N CYS A 8 0.37 -24.19 -27.69
CA CYS A 8 -0.17 -24.26 -26.33
C CYS A 8 0.86 -23.81 -25.28
N PHE A 9 2.14 -24.18 -25.46
CA PHE A 9 3.22 -23.73 -24.58
C PHE A 9 3.46 -22.21 -24.70
N LEU A 10 3.44 -21.66 -25.92
CA LEU A 10 3.57 -20.21 -26.12
C LEU A 10 2.42 -19.45 -25.45
N GLY A 11 1.18 -19.98 -25.54
CA GLY A 11 0.02 -19.41 -24.86
C GLY A 11 0.16 -19.40 -23.34
N LEU A 12 0.63 -20.50 -22.74
CA LEU A 12 0.86 -20.59 -21.29
C LEU A 12 1.97 -19.64 -20.80
N ILE A 13 3.06 -19.50 -21.57
CA ILE A 13 4.15 -18.56 -21.25
C ILE A 13 3.64 -17.11 -21.33
N LEU A 14 2.83 -16.78 -22.34
CA LEU A 14 2.25 -15.44 -22.49
C LEU A 14 1.24 -15.09 -21.38
N ILE A 15 0.45 -16.07 -20.91
CA ILE A 15 -0.48 -15.88 -19.79
C ILE A 15 0.29 -15.71 -18.47
N GLN A 16 1.38 -16.48 -18.26
CA GLN A 16 2.24 -16.33 -17.09
C GLN A 16 3.02 -15.01 -17.09
N SER A 17 3.55 -14.58 -18.24
CA SER A 17 4.25 -13.30 -18.35
C SER A 17 3.29 -12.12 -18.21
N ALA A 18 2.05 -12.24 -18.69
CA ALA A 18 1.01 -11.24 -18.44
C ALA A 18 0.66 -11.17 -16.95
N HIS A 19 0.51 -12.29 -16.24
CA HIS A 19 0.36 -12.26 -14.78
C HIS A 19 1.55 -11.58 -14.10
N ALA A 20 2.79 -11.93 -14.45
CA ALA A 20 3.99 -11.34 -13.85
C ALA A 20 4.15 -9.84 -14.16
N GLN A 21 3.74 -9.38 -15.34
CA GLN A 21 3.84 -7.98 -15.76
C GLN A 21 2.64 -7.12 -15.29
N ILE A 22 1.49 -7.72 -14.99
CA ILE A 22 0.32 -7.06 -14.38
C ILE A 22 0.54 -6.80 -12.88
N TYR A 23 1.48 -7.50 -12.24
CA TYR A 23 1.94 -7.22 -10.87
C TYR A 23 3.30 -6.50 -10.89
N SER A 24 3.42 -5.37 -11.61
CA SER A 24 4.52 -4.45 -11.27
C SER A 24 4.37 -4.11 -9.78
N SER A 25 5.38 -4.47 -9.01
CA SER A 25 5.40 -4.38 -7.55
C SER A 25 5.62 -2.93 -7.10
N ASP A 26 4.90 -2.00 -7.72
CA ASP A 26 5.06 -0.58 -7.49
C ASP A 26 4.32 -0.17 -6.22
N VAL A 27 5.01 0.62 -5.40
CA VAL A 27 4.45 1.21 -4.21
C VAL A 27 3.40 2.24 -4.60
N CYS A 28 2.19 2.08 -4.05
CA CYS A 28 1.11 3.04 -4.21
C CYS A 28 1.14 4.05 -3.06
N PHE A 29 1.01 5.34 -3.37
CA PHE A 29 1.01 6.42 -2.39
C PHE A 29 -0.39 6.97 -2.23
N TYR A 30 -0.77 7.28 -1.00
CA TYR A 30 -2.11 7.71 -0.64
C TYR A 30 -2.10 8.84 0.38
N ILE A 31 -3.09 9.70 0.28
CA ILE A 31 -3.36 10.78 1.24
C ILE A 31 -4.79 10.65 1.73
N LYS A 32 -5.02 11.08 2.98
CA LYS A 32 -6.36 11.09 3.55
C LYS A 32 -7.23 12.08 2.78
N THR A 33 -8.49 11.69 2.55
CA THR A 33 -9.45 12.52 1.81
C THR A 33 -9.65 13.86 2.53
N GLY A 34 -9.59 14.96 1.78
CA GLY A 34 -9.69 16.33 2.30
C GLY A 34 -8.35 16.95 2.73
N GLU A 35 -7.26 16.18 2.74
CA GLU A 35 -5.91 16.71 2.96
C GLU A 35 -5.26 17.14 1.63
N SER A 36 -4.20 17.96 1.74
CA SER A 36 -3.47 18.52 0.60
C SER A 36 -1.98 18.19 0.67
N LEU A 37 -1.35 18.02 -0.50
CA LEU A 37 0.09 17.80 -0.65
C LEU A 37 0.95 19.06 -0.37
N GLU A 38 0.33 20.24 -0.34
CA GLU A 38 0.98 21.53 -0.05
C GLU A 38 1.29 21.67 1.45
N LYS A 39 0.60 20.91 2.30
CA LYS A 39 0.88 20.84 3.73
C LYS A 39 1.72 19.61 4.04
N ASN A 40 2.37 19.62 5.20
CA ASN A 40 3.19 18.51 5.69
C ASN A 40 2.33 17.34 6.25
N ASN A 41 1.34 16.90 5.47
CA ASN A 41 0.37 15.87 5.84
C ASN A 41 0.96 14.45 5.74
N GLY A 42 0.28 13.49 6.34
CA GLY A 42 0.67 12.08 6.29
C GLY A 42 0.39 11.45 4.92
N ILE A 43 1.42 10.86 4.33
CA ILE A 43 1.32 10.03 3.13
C ILE A 43 1.47 8.57 3.57
N THR A 44 0.46 7.77 3.26
CA THR A 44 0.50 6.32 3.45
C THR A 44 1.00 5.68 2.17
N TYR A 45 1.98 4.79 2.26
CA TYR A 45 2.55 4.11 1.10
C TYR A 45 2.46 2.60 1.28
N ILE A 46 1.98 1.93 0.25
CA ILE A 46 1.54 0.53 0.29
C ILE A 46 2.22 -0.26 -0.83
N LEU A 47 2.85 -1.37 -0.46
CA LEU A 47 3.31 -2.42 -1.35
C LEU A 47 2.30 -3.57 -1.32
N PHE A 48 1.75 -3.90 -2.49
CA PHE A 48 0.91 -5.08 -2.69
C PHE A 48 1.78 -6.24 -3.13
N ASP A 49 1.82 -7.30 -2.32
CA ASP A 49 2.67 -8.47 -2.56
C ASP A 49 1.85 -9.76 -2.43
N GLY A 50 1.19 -10.14 -3.52
CA GLY A 50 0.27 -11.27 -3.57
C GLY A 50 -0.88 -11.11 -2.57
N SER A 51 -1.01 -12.06 -1.64
CA SER A 51 -2.04 -12.04 -0.58
C SER A 51 -1.68 -11.14 0.62
N ARG A 52 -0.64 -10.32 0.48
CA ARG A 52 -0.13 -9.44 1.54
C ARG A 52 -0.18 -7.98 1.11
N LEU A 53 -0.43 -7.14 2.09
CA LEU A 53 -0.32 -5.69 1.99
C LEU A 53 0.67 -5.23 3.06
N ILE A 54 1.72 -4.55 2.63
CA ILE A 54 2.75 -3.98 3.50
C ILE A 54 2.62 -2.47 3.43
N THR A 55 2.46 -1.82 4.57
CA THR A 55 2.17 -0.38 4.62
C THR A 55 2.98 0.30 5.71
N SER A 56 3.29 1.57 5.47
CA SER A 56 3.77 2.50 6.48
C SER A 56 3.31 3.91 6.08
N SER A 57 3.58 4.91 6.92
CA SER A 57 3.26 6.30 6.63
C SER A 57 4.34 7.24 7.12
N HIS A 58 4.47 8.37 6.44
CA HIS A 58 5.34 9.46 6.86
C HIS A 58 4.81 10.78 6.32
N THR A 59 5.36 11.88 6.83
CA THR A 59 5.06 13.22 6.34
C THR A 59 5.39 13.40 4.84
N SER A 60 4.61 14.23 4.15
CA SER A 60 4.80 14.52 2.72
C SER A 60 6.18 15.09 2.43
N TYR A 61 6.77 15.89 3.34
CA TYR A 61 8.15 16.37 3.23
C TYR A 61 9.16 15.20 3.13
N TYR A 62 9.07 14.24 4.04
CA TYR A 62 9.99 13.10 4.07
C TYR A 62 9.83 12.23 2.83
N VAL A 63 8.59 12.00 2.40
CA VAL A 63 8.31 11.21 1.19
C VAL A 63 8.90 11.89 -0.05
N LYS A 64 8.66 13.18 -0.23
CA LYS A 64 9.22 13.97 -1.35
C LYS A 64 10.76 13.96 -1.33
N LYS A 65 11.36 14.14 -0.16
CA LYS A 65 12.83 14.11 0.01
C LYS A 65 13.41 12.74 -0.36
N SER A 66 12.85 11.66 0.19
CA SER A 66 13.36 10.30 -0.03
C SER A 66 13.25 9.88 -1.51
N LEU A 67 12.15 10.25 -2.18
CA LEU A 67 11.98 9.98 -3.62
C LEU A 67 12.95 10.78 -4.51
N ARG A 68 13.40 11.96 -4.06
CA ARG A 68 14.41 12.76 -4.76
C ARG A 68 15.79 12.10 -4.68
N GLU A 69 16.11 11.53 -3.52
CA GLU A 69 17.41 10.88 -3.25
C GLU A 69 17.49 9.49 -3.90
N ASP A 70 16.42 8.69 -3.78
CA ASP A 70 16.30 7.38 -4.43
C ASP A 70 14.84 7.13 -4.88
N PRO A 71 14.56 7.09 -6.20
CA PRO A 71 13.22 6.80 -6.71
C PRO A 71 12.63 5.45 -6.26
N ASN A 72 13.47 4.51 -5.83
CA ASN A 72 13.08 3.17 -5.38
C ASN A 72 13.10 3.02 -3.85
N PHE A 73 13.38 4.09 -3.10
CA PHE A 73 13.55 4.06 -1.64
C PHE A 73 12.42 3.31 -0.94
N PHE A 74 11.17 3.66 -1.22
CA PHE A 74 10.01 3.08 -0.54
C PHE A 74 9.77 1.61 -0.90
N TYR A 75 10.09 1.20 -2.12
CA TYR A 75 10.02 -0.22 -2.49
C TYR A 75 11.03 -1.02 -1.67
N ASN A 76 12.27 -0.56 -1.63
CA ASN A 76 13.34 -1.19 -0.86
C ASN A 76 13.04 -1.20 0.63
N TYR A 77 12.54 -0.07 1.17
CA TYR A 77 12.15 0.03 2.57
C TYR A 77 11.04 -0.97 2.91
N LEU A 78 9.90 -0.94 2.20
CA LEU A 78 8.76 -1.81 2.50
C LEU A 78 9.10 -3.30 2.34
N LYS A 79 9.89 -3.65 1.32
CA LYS A 79 10.30 -5.04 1.08
C LYS A 79 11.20 -5.62 2.19
N ASN A 80 11.94 -4.76 2.89
CA ASN A 80 12.87 -5.15 3.95
C ASN A 80 12.32 -4.91 5.37
N ILE A 81 11.06 -4.49 5.52
CA ILE A 81 10.44 -4.48 6.85
C ILE A 81 10.37 -5.92 7.36
N ASP A 82 10.81 -6.14 8.59
CA ASP A 82 10.65 -7.45 9.25
C ASP A 82 9.17 -7.82 9.28
N SER A 83 8.82 -9.00 8.77
CA SER A 83 7.45 -9.53 8.81
C SER A 83 6.84 -9.64 10.22
N ASN A 84 7.68 -9.62 11.27
CA ASN A 84 7.27 -9.57 12.66
C ASN A 84 7.05 -8.14 13.18
N SER A 85 7.34 -7.11 12.38
CA SER A 85 7.08 -5.71 12.70
C SER A 85 5.58 -5.49 12.83
N GLU A 86 5.14 -5.24 14.05
CA GLU A 86 3.73 -5.03 14.37
C GLU A 86 3.12 -3.88 13.57
N GLY A 87 1.92 -4.09 13.04
CA GLY A 87 1.08 -3.03 12.47
C GLY A 87 1.36 -2.66 11.01
N ASN A 88 2.39 -3.23 10.38
CA ASN A 88 2.77 -2.93 9.00
C ASN A 88 2.35 -4.02 7.99
N PHE A 89 2.04 -5.23 8.45
CA PHE A 89 1.70 -6.39 7.61
C PHE A 89 0.24 -6.80 7.74
N TYR A 90 -0.50 -6.74 6.63
CA TYR A 90 -1.89 -7.15 6.56
C TYR A 90 -2.04 -8.34 5.62
N LYS A 91 -2.92 -9.28 6.00
CA LYS A 91 -3.22 -10.49 5.22
C LYS A 91 -4.58 -10.33 4.54
N TYR A 92 -4.67 -10.76 3.28
CA TYR A 92 -5.93 -10.80 2.55
C TYR A 92 -6.98 -11.63 3.30
N SER A 93 -8.22 -11.12 3.35
CA SER A 93 -9.37 -11.76 3.96
C SER A 93 -10.46 -11.97 2.91
N SER A 94 -10.61 -13.20 2.44
CA SER A 94 -11.66 -13.56 1.47
C SER A 94 -13.07 -13.38 2.06
N SER A 95 -13.26 -13.64 3.35
CA SER A 95 -14.57 -13.55 4.02
C SER A 95 -15.08 -12.13 4.19
N LYS A 96 -14.19 -11.13 4.25
CA LYS A 96 -14.55 -9.70 4.32
C LYS A 96 -14.49 -8.99 2.97
N SER A 97 -13.89 -9.62 1.96
CA SER A 97 -13.74 -9.04 0.63
C SER A 97 -15.05 -9.12 -0.15
N THR A 98 -15.23 -8.16 -1.06
CA THR A 98 -16.36 -8.10 -1.99
C THR A 98 -15.84 -7.82 -3.41
N PRO A 99 -16.64 -8.00 -4.47
CA PRO A 99 -16.22 -7.61 -5.82
C PRO A 99 -15.84 -6.13 -5.96
N LYS A 100 -16.28 -5.28 -5.03
CA LYS A 100 -15.98 -3.83 -5.03
C LYS A 100 -14.76 -3.46 -4.19
N ARG A 101 -14.31 -4.34 -3.29
CA ARG A 101 -13.22 -4.05 -2.33
C ARG A 101 -12.53 -5.33 -1.87
N GLU A 102 -11.22 -5.37 -2.02
CA GLU A 102 -10.37 -6.38 -1.37
C GLU A 102 -10.05 -5.92 0.05
N VAL A 103 -10.21 -6.80 1.03
CA VAL A 103 -9.99 -6.48 2.43
C VAL A 103 -8.73 -7.19 2.95
N TYR A 104 -7.84 -6.43 3.55
CA TYR A 104 -6.64 -6.90 4.22
C TYR A 104 -6.74 -6.59 5.71
N ILE A 105 -6.37 -7.55 6.55
CA ILE A 105 -6.53 -7.46 8.01
C ILE A 105 -5.23 -7.76 8.74
N TYR A 106 -5.04 -7.09 9.87
CA TYR A 106 -4.00 -7.34 10.83
C TYR A 106 -4.61 -7.46 12.22
N ARG A 107 -4.31 -8.54 12.94
CA ARG A 107 -4.72 -8.69 14.33
C ARG A 107 -3.72 -7.98 15.22
N TYR A 108 -4.14 -6.90 15.87
CA TYR A 108 -3.40 -6.35 16.97
C TYR A 108 -3.73 -7.18 18.22
N PRO A 109 -2.75 -7.84 18.87
CA PRO A 109 -3.01 -8.72 20.01
C PRO A 109 -3.49 -7.96 21.25
N GLY A 110 -3.48 -6.63 21.20
CA GLY A 110 -3.65 -5.79 22.37
C GLY A 110 -2.32 -5.61 23.09
N TYR A 111 -2.27 -4.58 23.93
CA TYR A 111 -1.14 -4.33 24.81
C TYR A 111 -1.69 -3.92 26.17
N HIS A 112 -1.12 -4.52 27.21
CA HIS A 112 -1.48 -4.24 28.59
C HIS A 112 -0.21 -3.85 29.34
N ASP A 113 -0.18 -2.63 29.85
CA ASP A 113 0.88 -2.14 30.72
C ASP A 113 0.28 -1.15 31.72
N TYR A 114 1.07 -0.73 32.71
CA TYR A 114 0.64 0.07 33.86
C TYR A 114 -0.12 1.36 33.50
N PHE A 115 0.06 1.90 32.30
CA PHE A 115 -0.54 3.17 31.86
C PHE A 115 -1.53 3.05 30.70
N LEU A 116 -1.54 1.93 29.96
CA LEU A 116 -2.28 1.82 28.70
C LEU A 116 -2.88 0.43 28.54
N ASN A 117 -4.19 0.40 28.32
CA ASN A 117 -4.96 -0.80 28.01
C ASN A 117 -5.48 -0.70 26.58
N TYR A 118 -4.77 -1.32 25.64
CA TYR A 118 -5.26 -1.49 24.29
C TYR A 118 -5.92 -2.87 24.16
N ALA A 119 -7.25 -2.86 24.05
CA ALA A 119 -7.99 -4.08 23.75
C ALA A 119 -7.51 -4.69 22.43
N PRO A 120 -7.47 -6.04 22.33
CA PRO A 120 -7.27 -6.73 21.07
C PRO A 120 -8.27 -6.23 20.01
N HIS A 121 -7.79 -6.01 18.79
CA HIS A 121 -8.64 -5.52 17.71
C HIS A 121 -8.05 -5.89 16.34
N TRP A 122 -8.89 -5.83 15.33
CA TRP A 122 -8.50 -5.94 13.93
C TRP A 122 -8.28 -4.54 13.36
N ARG A 123 -7.11 -4.33 12.76
CA ARG A 123 -6.92 -3.22 11.82
C ARG A 123 -7.28 -3.73 10.43
N CYS A 124 -8.11 -2.98 9.72
CA CYS A 124 -8.67 -3.39 8.45
C CYS A 124 -8.39 -2.33 7.39
N ILE A 125 -8.06 -2.78 6.18
CA ILE A 125 -7.87 -1.94 4.99
C ILE A 125 -8.68 -2.53 3.83
N ALA A 126 -9.64 -1.77 3.30
CA ALA A 126 -10.42 -2.13 2.12
C ALA A 126 -9.97 -1.33 0.89
N VAL A 127 -9.33 -1.99 -0.06
CA VAL A 127 -8.74 -1.39 -1.25
C VAL A 127 -9.66 -1.55 -2.46
N SER A 128 -9.80 -0.51 -3.29
CA SER A 128 -10.56 -0.63 -4.56
C SER A 128 -9.82 -1.54 -5.55
N PRO A 129 -10.51 -2.22 -6.49
CA PRO A 129 -9.86 -3.13 -7.43
C PRO A 129 -8.77 -2.46 -8.28
N ASP A 130 -8.96 -1.18 -8.62
CA ASP A 130 -8.00 -0.35 -9.34
C ASP A 130 -6.90 0.25 -8.45
N LYS A 131 -6.93 -0.03 -7.15
CA LYS A 131 -6.04 0.50 -6.11
C LYS A 131 -6.04 2.04 -5.99
N ASN A 132 -7.03 2.73 -6.57
CA ASN A 132 -7.10 4.19 -6.54
C ASN A 132 -7.60 4.77 -5.21
N SER A 133 -8.14 3.94 -4.33
CA SER A 133 -8.57 4.37 -3.00
C SER A 133 -8.53 3.22 -2.01
N PHE A 134 -8.45 3.56 -0.73
CA PHE A 134 -8.74 2.60 0.33
C PHE A 134 -9.48 3.23 1.50
N ILE A 135 -10.09 2.37 2.31
CA ILE A 135 -10.72 2.73 3.57
C ILE A 135 -9.98 1.97 4.66
N SER A 136 -9.56 2.63 5.73
CA SER A 136 -9.04 1.97 6.93
C SER A 136 -9.99 2.12 8.10
N TRP A 137 -10.05 1.12 8.98
CA TRP A 137 -10.80 1.18 10.24
C TRP A 137 -10.24 0.18 11.24
N THR A 138 -10.66 0.35 12.50
CA THR A 138 -10.47 -0.62 13.57
C THR A 138 -11.78 -1.33 13.85
N GLU A 139 -11.75 -2.66 14.01
CA GLU A 139 -12.88 -3.51 14.37
C GLU A 139 -12.53 -4.30 15.63
N TYR A 140 -13.31 -4.13 16.69
CA TYR A 140 -13.15 -4.83 17.97
C TYR A 140 -13.93 -6.15 17.98
N ASP A 141 -13.61 -7.03 18.93
CA ASP A 141 -14.22 -8.37 19.01
C ASP A 141 -15.73 -8.35 19.31
N ASP A 142 -16.23 -7.27 19.91
CA ASP A 142 -17.66 -7.01 20.13
C ASP A 142 -18.39 -6.51 18.87
N GLY A 143 -17.69 -6.36 17.75
CA GLY A 143 -18.20 -5.81 16.50
C GLY A 143 -18.17 -4.29 16.41
N THR A 144 -17.69 -3.58 17.43
CA THR A 144 -17.55 -2.12 17.41
C THR A 144 -16.56 -1.71 16.32
N ILE A 145 -16.93 -0.71 15.52
CA ILE A 145 -16.05 -0.11 14.49
C ILE A 145 -15.65 1.30 14.90
N SER A 146 -14.36 1.62 14.83
CA SER A 146 -13.83 2.95 15.14
C SER A 146 -12.78 3.40 14.12
N GLY A 147 -12.42 4.69 14.18
CA GLY A 147 -11.26 5.23 13.45
C GLY A 147 -11.37 5.14 11.92
N LYS A 148 -12.59 5.08 11.36
CA LYS A 148 -12.79 4.93 9.92
C LYS A 148 -12.23 6.15 9.17
N GLN A 149 -11.33 5.89 8.22
CA GLN A 149 -10.67 6.91 7.42
C GLN A 149 -10.66 6.52 5.94
N TYR A 150 -10.68 7.53 5.06
CA TYR A 150 -10.77 7.36 3.60
C TYR A 150 -9.54 7.95 2.95
N TYR A 151 -8.97 7.24 1.99
CA TYR A 151 -7.73 7.61 1.33
C TYR A 151 -7.87 7.52 -0.18
N ILE A 152 -7.24 8.46 -0.87
CA ILE A 152 -7.17 8.51 -2.33
C ILE A 152 -5.71 8.37 -2.76
N ARG A 153 -5.51 7.68 -3.88
CA ARG A 153 -4.18 7.47 -4.46
C ARG A 153 -3.66 8.80 -5.03
N ILE A 154 -2.37 9.02 -4.86
CA ILE A 154 -1.61 10.14 -5.42
C ILE A 154 -0.75 9.60 -6.56
N ASP A 155 -0.65 10.33 -7.67
CA ASP A 155 0.33 9.98 -8.69
C ASP A 155 1.74 10.22 -8.13
N LYS A 156 2.65 9.25 -8.26
CA LYS A 156 4.05 9.39 -7.82
C LYS A 156 4.70 10.66 -8.40
N LYS A 157 4.32 11.10 -9.60
CA LYS A 157 4.79 12.34 -10.23
C LYS A 157 4.44 13.60 -9.43
N GLU A 158 3.31 13.61 -8.72
CA GLU A 158 2.91 14.73 -7.85
C GLU A 158 3.75 14.81 -6.56
N LEU A 159 4.48 13.74 -6.24
CA LEU A 159 5.42 13.67 -5.11
C LEU A 159 6.87 13.93 -5.53
N LEU A 160 7.15 13.95 -6.83
CA LEU A 160 8.45 14.36 -7.35
C LEU A 160 8.49 15.88 -7.46
N PRO A 161 9.67 16.51 -7.30
CA PRO A 161 9.80 17.92 -7.60
C PRO A 161 9.36 18.18 -9.05
N LYS A 162 8.50 19.19 -9.23
CA LYS A 162 8.32 19.77 -10.56
C LYS A 162 9.63 20.44 -10.90
N ILE A 163 10.22 20.09 -12.05
CA ILE A 163 11.38 20.83 -12.59
C ILE A 163 11.00 22.30 -12.55
N SER A 164 11.74 23.08 -11.77
CA SER A 164 11.56 24.53 -11.77
C SER A 164 12.49 25.10 -12.83
N ASP A 165 12.08 26.19 -13.47
CA ASP A 165 12.90 26.91 -14.45
C ASP A 165 14.22 27.45 -13.86
N TYR A 166 14.62 27.12 -12.64
CA TYR A 166 15.91 27.49 -12.04
C TYR A 166 16.87 26.29 -11.89
N ASP A 167 16.42 25.07 -12.18
CA ASP A 167 17.25 23.87 -12.02
C ASP A 167 18.39 23.81 -13.06
N PHE A 168 18.35 24.61 -14.15
CA PHE A 168 19.43 24.73 -15.13
C PHE A 168 20.60 25.61 -14.69
N LEU A 169 20.47 26.36 -13.59
CA LEU A 169 21.50 27.32 -13.13
C LEU A 169 22.59 26.68 -12.26
N TYR A 170 22.45 25.40 -11.91
CA TYR A 170 23.33 24.69 -10.99
C TYR A 170 23.92 23.39 -11.57
N GLU A 171 23.83 23.19 -12.90
CA GLU A 171 24.70 22.24 -13.64
C GLU A 171 26.04 22.91 -14.01
#